data_AF-A0A067H1U4-F1
#
_entry.id   AF-A0A067H1U4-F1
#
_cell.length_a   1.000
_cell.length_b   1.000
_cell.length_c   1.000
_cell.angle_alpha   90.00
_cell.angle_beta   90.00
_cell.angle_gamma   90.00
#
_symmetry.space_group_name_H-M   'P 1'
#
loop_
_entity.id
_entity.type
_entity.pdbx_description
1 polymer ?
#
loop_
_entity_poly.entity_id
_entity_poly.type
_entity_poly.pdbx_seq_one_letter_code
_entity_poly.pdbx_strand_id
1 'polypeptide(L)'
;MLPTTFGNPLWFTDDELLELKGTTLYRATELQKQNLLTLYDDKVKDLVKKLLVLDGDSESEVSFEDFLWANSIFWTRALNIPLPHSYVFPQNQEDLNKYDSINNSAELSNDHNSRGELINGLNDIKNEAQRVNSQVNGATSTLTSTQGETLWIEGLVPGIDFCNHDLKAAATWEVDGTGLITGVPFSMYLLSVERSSFHSEKEISISYGNKGNEELLYLYGFVIDNNPDDYLMIHYPAEAIHSIPLSDSKALLLEEQKAQLRCLLPKSLLEHGFFAAGHPKDGNNDNKLEVDRISSFSWSGQRRMPSYLNKLVFPENFLTALRTIAMQEDEISKVSSLLEELVGSGGERQPSDAEVRAAVWETCGDSGALQLLVDLLQAK
;
A
#
# COMPACT_ATOMS: atom_id res chain seq x y z
N MET A 1 -2.80 -30.42 5.32
CA MET A 1 -2.52 -29.59 6.52
C MET A 1 -2.90 -28.12 6.32
N LEU A 2 -3.13 -27.66 5.09
CA LEU A 2 -3.71 -26.33 4.85
C LEU A 2 -5.16 -26.25 5.35
N PRO A 3 -5.63 -25.07 5.80
CA PRO A 3 -7.01 -24.88 6.22
C PRO A 3 -7.97 -25.01 5.04
N THR A 4 -9.19 -25.44 5.31
CA THR A 4 -10.28 -25.55 4.33
C THR A 4 -11.24 -24.35 4.37
N THR A 5 -11.13 -23.51 5.41
CA THR A 5 -12.00 -22.35 5.65
C THR A 5 -11.20 -21.20 6.24
N PHE A 6 -11.68 -19.97 6.08
CA PHE A 6 -11.00 -18.76 6.56
C PHE A 6 -11.99 -17.82 7.27
N GLY A 7 -11.47 -17.00 8.18
CA GLY A 7 -12.26 -15.99 8.88
C GLY A 7 -12.24 -14.61 8.22
N ASN A 8 -11.66 -14.47 7.02
CA ASN A 8 -11.63 -13.18 6.34
C ASN A 8 -12.98 -12.90 5.63
N PRO A 9 -13.34 -11.63 5.41
CA PRO A 9 -14.65 -11.26 4.88
C PRO A 9 -15.02 -11.87 3.52
N LEU A 10 -14.06 -12.36 2.73
CA LEU A 10 -14.37 -13.06 1.48
C LEU A 10 -15.15 -14.36 1.71
N TRP A 11 -15.07 -14.92 2.92
CA TRP A 11 -15.74 -16.16 3.33
C TRP A 11 -16.97 -15.93 4.19
N PHE A 12 -17.30 -14.66 4.49
CA PHE A 12 -18.50 -14.33 5.24
C PHE A 12 -19.76 -14.65 4.45
N THR A 13 -20.75 -15.17 5.16
CA THR A 13 -22.14 -15.21 4.72
C THR A 13 -22.68 -13.80 4.51
N ASP A 14 -23.81 -13.67 3.80
CA ASP A 14 -24.42 -12.37 3.55
C ASP A 14 -24.78 -11.66 4.87
N ASP A 15 -25.27 -12.40 5.88
CA ASP A 15 -25.62 -11.86 7.19
C ASP A 15 -24.37 -11.37 7.95
N GLU A 16 -23.27 -12.14 7.95
CA GLU A 16 -22.00 -11.72 8.57
C GLU A 16 -21.38 -10.51 7.86
N LEU A 17 -21.47 -10.46 6.53
CA LEU A 17 -20.97 -9.32 5.76
C LEU A 17 -21.80 -8.06 6.05
N LEU A 18 -23.12 -8.19 6.23
CA LEU A 18 -24.01 -7.06 6.58
C LEU A 18 -23.63 -6.39 7.91
N GLU A 19 -23.03 -7.11 8.86
CA GLU A 19 -22.50 -6.52 10.10
C GLU A 19 -21.35 -5.54 9.85
N LEU A 20 -20.66 -5.64 8.71
CA LEU A 20 -19.61 -4.69 8.30
C LEU A 20 -20.18 -3.45 7.60
N LYS A 21 -21.48 -3.37 7.33
CA LYS A 21 -22.07 -2.26 6.58
C LYS A 21 -21.78 -0.91 7.23
N GLY A 22 -21.31 0.04 6.41
CA GLY A 22 -20.86 1.36 6.87
C GLY A 22 -19.40 1.43 7.30
N THR A 23 -18.68 0.32 7.17
CA THR A 23 -17.22 0.32 7.28
C THR A 23 -16.59 0.27 5.88
N THR A 24 -15.32 0.65 5.82
CA THR A 24 -14.46 0.50 4.64
C THR A 24 -14.35 -0.96 4.18
N LEU A 25 -14.40 -1.91 5.13
CA LEU A 25 -14.31 -3.35 4.84
C LEU A 25 -15.48 -3.88 4.04
N TYR A 26 -16.70 -3.42 4.29
CA TYR A 26 -17.87 -3.90 3.55
C TYR A 26 -17.69 -3.69 2.04
N ARG A 27 -17.42 -2.43 1.66
CA ARG A 27 -17.23 -2.06 0.27
C ARG A 27 -15.97 -2.70 -0.34
N ALA A 28 -14.87 -2.73 0.42
CA ALA A 28 -13.63 -3.38 -0.04
C ALA A 28 -13.86 -4.87 -0.32
N THR A 29 -14.60 -5.56 0.55
CA THR A 29 -14.94 -6.97 0.41
C THR A 29 -15.84 -7.23 -0.78
N GLU A 30 -16.90 -6.44 -0.98
CA GLU A 30 -17.78 -6.57 -2.15
C GLU A 30 -17.00 -6.39 -3.45
N LEU A 31 -16.18 -5.32 -3.53
CA LEU A 31 -15.37 -5.04 -4.71
C LEU A 31 -14.37 -6.17 -4.97
N GLN A 32 -13.70 -6.67 -3.93
CA GLN A 32 -12.73 -7.75 -4.06
C GLN A 32 -13.40 -9.07 -4.48
N LYS A 33 -14.56 -9.42 -3.93
CA LYS A 33 -15.34 -10.59 -4.36
C LYS A 33 -15.70 -10.48 -5.85
N GLN A 34 -16.17 -9.32 -6.30
CA GLN A 34 -16.50 -9.09 -7.72
C GLN A 34 -15.27 -9.17 -8.62
N ASN A 35 -14.16 -8.58 -8.21
CA ASN A 35 -12.91 -8.62 -8.97
C ASN A 35 -12.36 -10.04 -9.10
N LEU A 36 -12.38 -10.82 -8.01
CA LEU A 36 -11.94 -12.23 -8.02
C LEU A 36 -12.85 -13.08 -8.90
N LEU A 37 -14.16 -12.88 -8.85
CA LEU A 37 -15.12 -13.61 -9.69
C LEU A 37 -14.87 -13.31 -11.17
N THR A 38 -14.70 -12.03 -11.51
CA THR A 38 -14.40 -11.59 -12.88
C THR A 38 -13.07 -12.17 -13.36
N LEU A 39 -12.02 -12.12 -12.53
CA LEU A 39 -10.72 -12.70 -12.84
C LEU A 39 -10.81 -14.21 -13.07
N TYR A 40 -11.62 -14.91 -12.27
CA TYR A 40 -11.84 -16.33 -12.42
C TYR A 40 -12.51 -16.66 -13.75
N ASP A 41 -13.64 -16.01 -14.03
CA ASP A 41 -14.44 -16.27 -15.24
C ASP A 41 -13.68 -15.88 -16.52
N ASP A 42 -12.99 -14.75 -16.53
CA ASP A 42 -12.33 -14.23 -17.72
C ASP A 42 -10.98 -14.90 -18.03
N LYS A 43 -10.26 -15.36 -17.00
CA LYS A 43 -8.86 -15.80 -17.16
C LYS A 43 -8.58 -17.16 -16.56
N VAL A 44 -8.90 -17.37 -15.28
CA VAL A 44 -8.40 -18.54 -14.53
C VAL A 44 -9.08 -19.82 -14.99
N LYS A 45 -10.40 -19.80 -15.14
CA LYS A 45 -11.21 -20.99 -15.44
C LYS A 45 -10.73 -21.71 -16.69
N ASP A 46 -10.59 -20.99 -17.80
CA ASP A 46 -10.14 -21.56 -19.08
C ASP A 46 -8.66 -21.93 -19.07
N LEU A 47 -7.82 -21.17 -18.36
CA LEU A 47 -6.40 -21.48 -18.23
C LEU A 47 -6.20 -22.80 -17.47
N VAL A 48 -6.81 -22.94 -16.30
CA VAL A 48 -6.66 -24.12 -15.46
C VAL A 48 -7.26 -25.36 -16.13
N LYS A 49 -8.39 -25.21 -16.84
CA LYS A 49 -8.96 -26.30 -17.65
C LYS A 49 -7.97 -26.82 -18.71
N LYS A 50 -7.22 -25.92 -19.37
CA LYS A 50 -6.19 -26.31 -20.34
C LYS A 50 -5.02 -27.02 -19.66
N LEU A 51 -4.59 -26.55 -18.49
CA LEU A 51 -3.50 -27.16 -17.72
C LEU A 51 -3.87 -28.58 -17.24
N LEU A 52 -5.08 -28.78 -16.71
CA LEU A 52 -5.57 -30.09 -16.30
C LEU A 52 -5.58 -31.09 -17.45
N VAL A 53 -6.06 -30.67 -18.63
CA VAL A 53 -6.04 -31.53 -19.83
C VAL A 53 -4.61 -31.91 -20.24
N LEU A 54 -3.64 -31.00 -20.11
CA LEU A 54 -2.24 -31.30 -20.39
C LEU A 54 -1.63 -32.28 -19.38
N ASP A 55 -2.06 -32.22 -18.13
CA ASP A 55 -1.66 -33.17 -17.07
C ASP A 55 -2.42 -34.51 -17.13
N GLY A 56 -3.32 -34.69 -18.11
CA GLY A 56 -4.06 -35.92 -18.34
C GLY A 56 -5.35 -36.04 -17.54
N ASP A 57 -5.82 -34.95 -16.92
CA ASP A 57 -7.09 -34.87 -16.22
C ASP A 57 -8.10 -34.03 -17.01
N SER A 58 -8.99 -34.70 -17.73
CA SER A 58 -10.04 -34.05 -18.52
C SER A 58 -11.41 -34.02 -17.83
N GLU A 59 -11.53 -34.65 -16.66
CA GLU A 59 -12.82 -34.80 -15.97
C GLU A 59 -12.98 -33.79 -14.83
N SER A 60 -11.88 -33.35 -14.21
CA SER A 60 -11.92 -32.35 -13.15
C SER A 60 -12.35 -30.98 -13.68
N GLU A 61 -13.31 -30.36 -12.99
CA GLU A 61 -13.69 -28.97 -13.18
C GLU A 61 -13.29 -28.15 -11.95
N VAL A 62 -12.64 -27.00 -12.19
CA VAL A 62 -12.27 -26.08 -11.11
C VAL A 62 -13.38 -25.07 -10.93
N SER A 63 -13.90 -24.98 -9.71
CA SER A 63 -14.93 -24.03 -9.32
C SER A 63 -14.35 -22.67 -8.92
N PHE A 64 -15.22 -21.66 -8.77
CA PHE A 64 -14.80 -20.39 -8.18
C PHE A 64 -14.36 -20.56 -6.71
N GLU A 65 -14.96 -21.51 -5.98
CA GLU A 65 -14.61 -21.77 -4.58
C GLU A 65 -13.17 -22.31 -4.45
N ASP A 66 -12.73 -23.17 -5.37
CA ASP A 66 -11.35 -23.66 -5.42
C ASP A 66 -10.36 -22.52 -5.67
N PHE A 67 -10.71 -21.59 -6.58
CA PHE A 67 -9.90 -20.40 -6.84
C PHE A 67 -9.87 -19.46 -5.64
N LEU A 68 -11.02 -19.21 -5.01
CA LEU A 68 -11.12 -18.37 -3.82
C LEU A 68 -10.32 -18.97 -2.66
N TRP A 69 -10.37 -20.29 -2.48
CA TRP A 69 -9.56 -21.03 -1.52
C TRP A 69 -8.07 -20.85 -1.78
N ALA A 70 -7.61 -21.07 -3.02
CA ALA A 70 -6.20 -20.89 -3.38
C ALA A 70 -5.72 -19.43 -3.16
N ASN A 71 -6.53 -18.45 -3.56
CA ASN A 71 -6.27 -17.03 -3.32
C ASN A 71 -6.16 -16.74 -1.81
N SER A 72 -7.06 -17.30 -1.01
CA SER A 72 -7.09 -17.10 0.44
C SER A 72 -5.90 -17.78 1.13
N ILE A 73 -5.50 -18.98 0.70
CA ILE A 73 -4.26 -19.62 1.18
C ILE A 73 -3.06 -18.71 0.95
N PHE A 74 -2.92 -18.17 -0.26
CA PHE A 74 -1.78 -17.34 -0.61
C PHE A 74 -1.74 -16.07 0.23
N TRP A 75 -2.80 -15.27 0.24
CA TRP A 75 -2.78 -13.96 0.89
C TRP A 75 -2.83 -13.99 2.41
N THR A 76 -3.30 -15.09 3.02
CA THR A 76 -3.29 -15.24 4.49
C THR A 76 -1.95 -15.76 5.04
N ARG A 77 -1.05 -16.26 4.17
CA ARG A 77 0.16 -17.00 4.61
C ARG A 77 1.46 -16.64 3.87
N ALA A 78 1.38 -15.95 2.75
CA ALA A 78 2.56 -15.58 1.97
C ALA A 78 3.46 -14.63 2.78
N LEU A 79 4.77 -14.87 2.69
CA LEU A 79 5.80 -14.02 3.26
C LEU A 79 6.51 -13.26 2.13
N ASN A 80 6.99 -12.06 2.45
CA ASN A 80 7.90 -11.31 1.59
C ASN A 80 9.33 -11.78 1.84
N ILE A 81 9.89 -12.54 0.89
CA ILE A 81 11.16 -13.23 1.02
C ILE A 81 12.21 -12.52 0.17
N PRO A 82 13.34 -12.07 0.74
CA PRO A 82 14.46 -11.52 -0.03
C PRO A 82 15.27 -12.66 -0.65
N LEU A 83 15.26 -12.75 -1.98
CA LEU A 83 16.05 -13.72 -2.74
C LEU A 83 16.92 -13.03 -3.79
N PRO A 84 18.08 -13.61 -4.15
CA PRO A 84 18.87 -13.12 -5.27
C PRO A 84 18.09 -13.23 -6.59
N HIS A 85 18.33 -12.30 -7.51
CA HIS A 85 17.76 -12.36 -8.86
C HIS A 85 18.00 -13.72 -9.54
N SER A 86 19.18 -14.32 -9.38
CA SER A 86 19.51 -15.63 -9.97
C SER A 86 18.71 -16.81 -9.42
N TYR A 87 18.14 -16.67 -8.22
CA TYR A 87 17.26 -17.68 -7.61
C TYR A 87 15.84 -17.59 -8.17
N VAL A 88 15.35 -16.36 -8.41
CA VAL A 88 14.01 -16.11 -8.94
C VAL A 88 13.95 -16.36 -10.45
N PHE A 89 15.00 -15.96 -11.15
CA PHE A 89 15.17 -16.14 -12.59
C PHE A 89 16.45 -16.95 -12.85
N PRO A 90 16.37 -18.29 -12.79
CA PRO A 90 17.50 -19.14 -13.11
C PRO A 90 17.94 -18.88 -14.55
N GLN A 91 19.21 -18.54 -14.76
CA GLN A 91 19.76 -18.46 -16.10
C GLN A 91 19.91 -19.89 -16.65
N ASN A 92 19.31 -20.16 -17.80
CA ASN A 92 19.52 -21.44 -18.47
C ASN A 92 20.99 -21.53 -18.92
N GLN A 93 21.61 -22.72 -18.81
CA GLN A 93 22.99 -22.94 -19.27
C GLN A 93 23.18 -22.60 -20.76
N GLU A 94 22.11 -22.55 -21.55
CA GLU A 94 22.15 -22.16 -22.97
C GLU A 94 22.34 -20.65 -23.18
N ASP A 95 21.94 -19.81 -22.22
CA ASP A 95 22.09 -18.35 -22.30
C ASP A 95 23.53 -17.91 -22.05
N LEU A 96 24.27 -18.62 -21.17
CA LEU A 96 25.70 -18.39 -20.92
C LEU A 96 26.55 -18.55 -22.20
N ASN A 97 26.23 -19.52 -23.06
CA ASN A 97 26.94 -19.73 -24.33
C ASN A 97 26.60 -18.69 -25.39
N LYS A 98 25.45 -18.02 -25.26
CA LYS A 98 25.06 -16.90 -26.12
C LYS A 98 25.78 -15.61 -25.72
N TYR A 99 25.98 -15.36 -24.42
CA TYR A 99 26.70 -14.17 -23.95
C TYR A 99 28.19 -14.17 -24.35
N ASP A 100 28.84 -15.34 -24.43
CA ASP A 100 30.20 -15.44 -24.97
C ASP A 100 30.27 -15.27 -26.50
N SER A 101 29.16 -15.53 -27.20
CA SER A 101 29.11 -15.45 -28.67
C SER A 101 28.59 -14.09 -29.19
N ILE A 102 27.82 -13.34 -28.39
CA ILE A 102 27.20 -12.07 -28.79
C ILE A 102 28.17 -10.86 -28.67
N ASN A 103 29.29 -11.00 -27.95
CA ASN A 103 30.35 -9.98 -27.94
C ASN A 103 31.10 -9.84 -29.30
N ASN A 104 30.79 -10.67 -30.31
CA ASN A 104 31.44 -10.64 -31.62
C ASN A 104 30.53 -10.31 -32.81
N SER A 105 29.28 -9.87 -32.62
CA SER A 105 28.52 -9.30 -33.74
C SER A 105 27.44 -8.33 -33.29
N ALA A 106 27.82 -7.05 -33.23
CA ALA A 106 26.86 -5.97 -33.34
C ALA A 106 26.43 -5.85 -34.81
N GLU A 107 25.13 -6.02 -35.09
CA GLU A 107 24.40 -5.21 -36.09
C GLU A 107 22.88 -5.48 -36.03
N LEU A 108 22.15 -4.42 -35.65
CA LEU A 108 20.82 -3.95 -36.09
C LEU A 108 19.70 -4.97 -36.45
N SER A 109 18.61 -4.94 -35.68
CA SER A 109 17.25 -4.75 -36.25
C SER A 109 16.21 -4.43 -35.16
N ASN A 110 15.40 -3.41 -35.43
CA ASN A 110 14.20 -3.01 -34.69
C ASN A 110 13.06 -4.01 -34.95
N ASP A 111 12.26 -4.36 -33.94
CA ASP A 111 10.84 -3.98 -33.86
C ASP A 111 10.03 -4.61 -32.70
N HIS A 112 9.15 -3.75 -32.17
CA HIS A 112 7.80 -3.94 -31.59
C HIS A 112 7.48 -4.81 -30.35
N ASN A 113 7.20 -4.08 -29.26
CA ASN A 113 5.98 -4.05 -28.43
C ASN A 113 5.17 -5.34 -28.18
N SER A 114 5.09 -5.73 -26.90
CA SER A 114 3.83 -6.12 -26.25
C SER A 114 3.92 -5.84 -24.74
N ARG A 115 3.23 -4.78 -24.31
CA ARG A 115 3.11 -4.35 -22.91
C ARG A 115 1.82 -4.95 -22.37
N GLY A 116 1.94 -6.05 -21.61
CA GLY A 116 0.84 -6.62 -20.84
C GLY A 116 0.56 -5.75 -19.61
N GLU A 117 -0.64 -5.19 -19.54
CA GLU A 117 -1.15 -4.42 -18.41
C GLU A 117 -1.26 -5.32 -17.17
N LEU A 118 -0.50 -4.97 -16.13
CA LEU A 118 -0.65 -5.56 -14.80
C LEU A 118 -1.68 -4.76 -14.00
N ILE A 119 -2.54 -5.54 -13.36
CA ILE A 119 -3.72 -5.21 -12.58
C ILE A 119 -3.36 -4.22 -11.46
N ASN A 120 -3.83 -2.98 -11.57
CA ASN A 120 -3.91 -2.03 -10.46
C ASN A 120 -5.11 -2.43 -9.58
N GLY A 121 -4.84 -2.84 -8.35
CA GLY A 121 -5.87 -3.15 -7.36
C GLY A 121 -5.34 -3.54 -5.98
N LEU A 122 -4.03 -3.79 -5.84
CA LEU A 122 -3.42 -4.21 -4.56
C LEU A 122 -2.48 -3.16 -3.92
N ASN A 123 -2.41 -1.93 -4.46
CA ASN A 123 -1.40 -0.97 -4.01
C ASN A 123 -1.80 -0.06 -2.85
N ASP A 124 -3.03 -0.14 -2.34
CA ASP A 124 -3.46 0.81 -1.30
C ASP A 124 -3.29 0.30 0.14
N ILE A 125 -2.75 -0.89 0.38
CA ILE A 125 -2.33 -1.35 1.72
C ILE A 125 -0.88 -1.86 1.65
N LYS A 126 0.07 -0.97 1.32
CA LYS A 126 1.50 -1.27 1.46
C LYS A 126 2.08 -0.51 2.66
N ASN A 127 2.67 -1.31 3.55
CA ASN A 127 3.38 -0.95 4.77
C ASN A 127 4.30 0.29 4.58
N GLU A 128 3.95 1.41 5.21
CA GLU A 128 4.92 2.48 5.52
C GLU A 128 5.74 2.06 6.74
N ALA A 129 6.70 1.17 6.54
CA ALA A 129 7.80 0.99 7.47
C ALA A 129 9.07 0.73 6.66
N GLN A 130 10.08 1.58 6.87
CA GLN A 130 11.42 1.57 6.27
C GLN A 130 11.56 2.15 4.85
N ARG A 131 11.45 3.47 4.74
CA ARG A 131 12.27 4.24 3.78
C ARG A 131 13.38 4.97 4.53
N VAL A 132 14.56 4.36 4.59
CA VAL A 132 15.82 5.08 4.81
C VAL A 132 16.55 5.15 3.48
N ASN A 133 16.62 6.38 2.96
CA ASN A 133 17.49 6.93 1.91
C ASN A 133 18.32 5.98 1.04
N SER A 134 18.05 6.01 -0.27
CA SER A 134 19.12 6.11 -1.27
C SER A 134 18.63 6.94 -2.46
N GLN A 135 19.28 8.09 -2.61
CA GLN A 135 19.04 9.10 -3.62
C GLN A 135 20.07 8.89 -4.73
N VAL A 136 19.65 8.49 -5.94
CA VAL A 136 20.45 8.69 -7.16
C VAL A 136 19.53 9.06 -8.31
N ASN A 137 19.71 10.29 -8.79
CA ASN A 137 19.12 10.83 -10.00
C ASN A 137 19.81 10.25 -11.25
N GLY A 138 19.05 10.16 -12.35
CA GLY A 138 19.58 10.39 -13.69
C GLY A 138 19.80 9.13 -14.52
N ALA A 139 18.98 9.00 -15.57
CA ALA A 139 19.07 7.99 -16.59
C ALA A 139 20.45 7.99 -17.27
N THR A 140 21.14 6.85 -17.20
CA THR A 140 22.05 6.38 -18.26
C THR A 140 22.04 4.85 -18.19
N SER A 141 21.50 4.23 -19.23
CA SER A 141 21.51 2.78 -19.43
C SER A 141 22.93 2.26 -19.25
N THR A 142 23.17 1.62 -18.10
CA THR A 142 24.40 0.89 -17.84
C THR A 142 23.96 -0.52 -17.49
N LEU A 143 24.12 -1.41 -18.47
CA LEU A 143 24.10 -2.87 -18.27
C LEU A 143 25.15 -3.21 -17.22
N THR A 144 24.76 -3.11 -15.96
CA THR A 144 25.56 -3.52 -14.82
C THR A 144 25.14 -4.95 -14.50
N SER A 145 26.12 -5.82 -14.31
CA SER A 145 25.88 -7.24 -14.03
C SER A 145 24.89 -7.38 -12.87
N THR A 146 23.73 -7.98 -13.13
CA THR A 146 22.64 -8.32 -12.17
C THR A 146 23.06 -9.33 -11.08
N GLN A 147 24.35 -9.59 -10.96
CA GLN A 147 24.98 -10.54 -10.04
C GLN A 147 25.12 -9.91 -8.64
N GLY A 148 23.98 -9.66 -8.00
CA GLY A 148 23.94 -9.09 -6.64
C GLY A 148 22.63 -8.38 -6.27
N GLU A 149 21.69 -8.26 -7.21
CA GLU A 149 20.39 -7.65 -6.93
C GLU A 149 19.53 -8.59 -6.07
N THR A 150 19.03 -8.07 -4.95
CA THR A 150 18.05 -8.75 -4.09
C THR A 150 16.64 -8.36 -4.53
N LEU A 151 15.84 -9.36 -4.87
CA LEU A 151 14.44 -9.22 -5.19
C LEU A 151 13.60 -9.66 -4.00
N TRP A 152 12.53 -8.92 -3.71
CA TRP A 152 11.52 -9.33 -2.74
C TRP A 152 10.41 -10.07 -3.48
N ILE A 153 10.19 -11.33 -3.11
CA ILE A 153 9.14 -12.16 -3.69
C ILE A 153 8.14 -12.57 -2.62
N GLU A 154 6.87 -12.69 -3.01
CA GLU A 154 5.83 -13.26 -2.15
C GLU A 154 5.80 -14.78 -2.33
N GLY A 155 5.85 -15.52 -1.23
CA GLY A 155 5.87 -16.99 -1.30
C GLY A 155 5.40 -17.67 -0.02
N LEU A 156 4.90 -18.90 -0.17
CA LEU A 156 4.54 -19.76 0.95
C LEU A 156 5.79 -20.48 1.46
N VAL A 157 5.98 -20.48 2.77
CA VAL A 157 7.14 -21.09 3.43
C VAL A 157 6.67 -22.17 4.41
N PRO A 158 6.53 -23.42 3.94
CA PRO A 158 5.97 -24.50 4.75
C PRO A 158 6.67 -24.62 6.12
N GLY A 159 5.86 -24.58 7.17
CA GLY A 159 6.31 -24.69 8.56
C GLY A 159 6.41 -23.32 9.24
N ILE A 160 7.07 -22.34 8.61
CA ILE A 160 7.08 -20.96 9.13
C ILE A 160 5.69 -20.33 8.98
N ASP A 161 5.03 -20.60 7.86
CA ASP A 161 3.68 -20.12 7.55
C ASP A 161 2.58 -20.68 8.48
N PHE A 162 2.92 -21.61 9.39
CA PHE A 162 2.03 -22.10 10.46
C PHE A 162 2.11 -21.28 11.75
N CYS A 163 3.12 -20.42 11.90
CA CYS A 163 3.28 -19.63 13.12
C CYS A 163 2.18 -18.56 13.19
N ASN A 164 1.38 -18.57 14.25
CA ASN A 164 0.36 -17.54 14.46
C ASN A 164 0.98 -16.18 14.81
N HIS A 165 0.18 -15.13 14.64
CA HIS A 165 0.55 -13.78 15.04
C HIS A 165 0.48 -13.59 16.56
N ASP A 166 1.50 -12.96 17.14
CA ASP A 166 1.44 -12.35 18.47
C ASP A 166 2.14 -10.98 18.47
N LEU A 167 1.59 -10.04 19.22
CA LEU A 167 2.19 -8.71 19.45
C LEU A 167 3.54 -8.82 20.21
N LYS A 168 3.71 -9.89 21.00
CA LYS A 168 4.93 -10.28 21.71
C LYS A 168 5.46 -11.60 21.16
N ALA A 169 5.64 -11.63 19.85
CA ALA A 169 6.17 -12.76 19.10
C ALA A 169 7.38 -13.42 19.79
N ALA A 170 7.31 -14.74 19.94
CA ALA A 170 8.39 -15.54 20.52
C ALA A 170 9.58 -15.70 19.56
N ALA A 171 9.32 -15.59 18.25
CA ALA A 171 10.30 -15.76 17.20
C ALA A 171 10.18 -14.72 16.08
N THR A 172 11.28 -14.54 15.36
CA THR A 172 11.34 -13.93 14.03
C THR A 172 11.84 -14.98 13.03
N TRP A 173 11.85 -14.68 11.74
CA TRP A 173 12.47 -15.52 10.73
C TRP A 173 13.61 -14.79 10.02
N GLU A 174 14.54 -15.55 9.46
CA GLU A 174 15.63 -15.05 8.61
C GLU A 174 15.85 -15.97 7.41
N VAL A 175 16.45 -15.41 6.35
CA VAL A 175 16.95 -16.17 5.19
C VAL A 175 18.44 -16.44 5.39
N ASP A 176 18.83 -17.71 5.43
CA ASP A 176 20.23 -18.13 5.45
C ASP A 176 20.81 -18.09 4.04
N GLY A 177 21.23 -16.92 3.57
CA GLY A 177 21.74 -16.73 2.22
C GLY A 177 22.99 -17.55 1.87
N THR A 178 23.70 -18.10 2.86
CA THR A 178 24.93 -18.88 2.66
C THR A 178 24.77 -20.38 2.90
N GLY A 179 23.74 -20.78 3.64
CA GLY A 179 23.57 -22.15 4.13
C GLY A 179 24.44 -22.49 5.34
N LEU A 180 25.09 -21.51 5.99
CA LEU A 180 25.99 -21.77 7.13
C LEU A 180 25.25 -22.22 8.40
N ILE A 181 23.98 -21.83 8.54
CA ILE A 181 23.17 -22.11 9.73
C ILE A 181 22.33 -23.36 9.50
N THR A 182 21.70 -23.44 8.34
CA THR A 182 20.72 -24.46 7.96
C THR A 182 21.33 -25.62 7.18
N GLY A 183 22.54 -25.45 6.63
CA GLY A 183 23.15 -26.36 5.68
C GLY A 183 22.67 -26.18 4.23
N VAL A 184 21.69 -25.30 3.98
CA VAL A 184 21.08 -25.10 2.66
C VAL A 184 21.02 -23.60 2.34
N PRO A 185 21.73 -23.12 1.29
CA PRO A 185 21.69 -21.73 0.88
C PRO A 185 20.28 -21.26 0.56
N PHE A 186 19.96 -20.03 0.99
CA PHE A 186 18.68 -19.36 0.83
C PHE A 186 17.47 -20.10 1.44
N SER A 187 17.71 -21.01 2.38
CA SER A 187 16.63 -21.57 3.20
C SER A 187 16.26 -20.62 4.34
N MET A 188 15.09 -20.84 4.95
CA MET A 188 14.56 -19.99 6.00
C MET A 188 14.50 -20.72 7.33
N TYR A 189 14.70 -19.99 8.42
CA TYR A 189 14.68 -20.55 9.76
C TYR A 189 14.13 -19.54 10.77
N LEU A 190 13.60 -20.06 11.89
CA LEU A 190 13.12 -19.25 13.01
C LEU A 190 14.25 -18.93 13.99
N LEU A 191 14.23 -17.71 14.49
CA LEU A 191 15.13 -17.19 15.50
C LEU A 191 14.33 -16.79 16.73
N SER A 192 14.73 -17.31 17.89
CA SER A 192 14.15 -16.92 19.17
C SER A 192 14.41 -15.44 19.45
N VAL A 193 13.35 -14.70 19.78
CA VAL A 193 13.45 -13.32 20.27
C VAL A 193 13.62 -13.31 21.81
N GLU A 194 13.08 -14.31 22.51
CA GLU A 194 13.25 -14.46 23.95
C GLU A 194 14.65 -14.99 24.31
N ARG A 195 15.29 -14.35 25.30
CA ARG A 195 16.57 -14.79 25.90
C ARG A 195 16.38 -15.83 27.01
N SER A 196 15.16 -15.97 27.54
CA SER A 196 14.81 -16.89 28.61
C SER A 196 14.51 -18.29 28.08
N SER A 197 14.66 -19.30 28.94
CA SER A 197 14.29 -20.69 28.62
C SER A 197 12.84 -20.76 28.17
N PHE A 198 12.60 -21.25 26.95
CA PHE A 198 11.27 -21.63 26.52
C PHE A 198 10.67 -22.58 27.56
N HIS A 199 9.55 -22.19 28.14
CA HIS A 199 8.73 -23.14 28.86
C HIS A 199 8.23 -24.15 27.82
N SER A 200 8.56 -25.43 28.01
CA SER A 200 7.96 -26.52 27.25
C SER A 200 6.44 -26.33 27.29
N GLU A 201 5.79 -26.36 26.12
CA GLU A 201 4.34 -26.16 25.89
C GLU A 201 3.86 -24.75 25.51
N LYS A 202 4.71 -23.70 25.48
CA LYS A 202 4.30 -22.40 24.92
C LYS A 202 4.29 -22.44 23.38
N GLU A 203 3.25 -21.88 22.79
CA GLU A 203 3.15 -21.69 21.34
C GLU A 203 4.30 -20.81 20.81
N ILE A 204 4.84 -21.18 19.64
CA ILE A 204 5.82 -20.37 18.92
C ILE A 204 5.06 -19.47 17.95
N SER A 205 4.98 -18.19 18.30
CA SER A 205 4.36 -17.15 17.48
C SER A 205 5.40 -16.25 16.82
N ILE A 206 5.02 -15.65 15.69
CA ILE A 206 5.78 -14.60 15.01
C ILE A 206 4.95 -13.30 14.96
N SER A 207 5.58 -12.18 14.61
CA SER A 207 4.82 -10.94 14.35
C SER A 207 4.52 -10.84 12.86
N TYR A 208 3.25 -10.60 12.50
CA TYR A 208 2.85 -10.28 11.13
C TYR A 208 3.01 -8.77 10.83
N GLY A 209 3.55 -8.01 11.79
CA GLY A 209 3.67 -6.57 11.76
C GLY A 209 2.63 -5.88 12.63
N ASN A 210 2.83 -4.57 12.82
CA ASN A 210 1.96 -3.72 13.64
C ASN A 210 0.73 -3.31 12.79
N LYS A 211 -0.26 -4.19 12.72
CA LYS A 211 -1.46 -4.03 11.89
C LYS A 211 -2.69 -3.74 12.74
N GLY A 212 -3.54 -2.85 12.26
CA GLY A 212 -4.84 -2.57 12.88
C GLY A 212 -5.83 -3.72 12.64
N ASN A 213 -6.91 -3.76 13.44
CA ASN A 213 -7.88 -4.87 13.36
C ASN A 213 -8.62 -4.92 12.04
N GLU A 214 -8.83 -3.77 11.40
CA GLU A 214 -9.38 -3.70 10.04
C GLU A 214 -8.54 -4.51 9.05
N GLU A 215 -7.23 -4.31 9.07
CA GLU A 215 -6.27 -4.98 8.19
C GLU A 215 -6.07 -6.45 8.55
N LEU A 216 -6.01 -6.77 9.85
CA LEU A 216 -5.91 -8.15 10.33
C LEU A 216 -7.13 -8.98 9.91
N LEU A 217 -8.33 -8.42 10.04
CA LEU A 217 -9.55 -9.09 9.63
C LEU A 217 -9.58 -9.29 8.11
N TYR A 218 -9.27 -8.24 7.35
CA TYR A 218 -9.31 -8.28 5.89
C TYR A 218 -8.30 -9.26 5.30
N LEU A 219 -7.05 -9.25 5.78
CA LEU A 219 -5.97 -10.06 5.22
C LEU A 219 -5.91 -11.47 5.81
N TYR A 220 -6.08 -11.60 7.12
CA TYR A 220 -5.79 -12.86 7.84
C TYR A 220 -7.04 -13.50 8.45
N GLY A 221 -8.15 -12.77 8.58
CA GLY A 221 -9.40 -13.32 9.08
C GLY A 221 -9.49 -13.45 10.60
N PHE A 222 -8.78 -12.59 11.34
CA PHE A 222 -8.89 -12.50 12.79
C PHE A 222 -8.73 -11.06 13.28
N VAL A 223 -9.12 -10.79 14.52
CA VAL A 223 -8.89 -9.53 15.22
C VAL A 223 -8.24 -9.81 16.57
N ILE A 224 -7.56 -8.80 17.12
CA ILE A 224 -6.94 -8.87 18.45
C ILE A 224 -7.70 -7.96 19.41
N ASP A 225 -8.10 -8.53 20.55
CA ASP A 225 -8.67 -7.77 21.66
C ASP A 225 -7.68 -6.72 22.18
N ASN A 226 -8.14 -5.48 22.28
CA ASN A 226 -7.32 -4.35 22.74
C ASN A 226 -6.00 -4.18 21.95
N ASN A 227 -6.05 -4.42 20.64
CA ASN A 227 -4.91 -4.18 19.75
C ASN A 227 -4.35 -2.75 19.94
N PRO A 228 -3.08 -2.60 20.38
CA PRO A 228 -2.47 -1.28 20.61
C PRO A 228 -2.14 -0.56 19.31
N ASP A 229 -2.00 -1.29 18.20
CA ASP A 229 -1.70 -0.77 16.87
C ASP A 229 -2.98 -0.54 16.05
N ASP A 230 -4.16 -0.59 16.69
CA ASP A 230 -5.43 -0.35 16.01
C ASP A 230 -5.58 1.10 15.56
N TYR A 231 -6.22 1.28 14.40
CA TYR A 231 -6.41 2.58 13.78
C TYR A 231 -7.73 2.65 13.03
N LEU A 232 -8.30 3.85 12.95
CA LEU A 232 -9.38 4.15 12.03
C LEU A 232 -8.81 4.58 10.68
N MET A 233 -9.18 3.89 9.61
CA MET A 233 -8.84 4.28 8.26
C MET A 233 -9.94 5.17 7.67
N ILE A 234 -9.55 6.34 7.15
CA ILE A 234 -10.45 7.21 6.41
C ILE A 234 -9.83 7.42 5.03
N HIS A 235 -10.60 7.16 3.99
CA HIS A 235 -10.15 7.37 2.62
C HIS A 235 -11.23 8.02 1.75
N TYR A 236 -10.79 8.83 0.80
CA TYR A 236 -11.60 9.22 -0.34
C TYR A 236 -11.35 8.23 -1.48
N PRO A 237 -12.36 7.48 -1.98
CA PRO A 237 -12.16 6.52 -3.06
C PRO A 237 -11.63 7.20 -4.33
N ALA A 238 -10.52 6.70 -4.89
CA ALA A 238 -9.91 7.29 -6.08
C ALA A 238 -10.87 7.25 -7.29
N GLU A 239 -11.67 6.18 -7.39
CA GLU A 239 -12.64 6.00 -8.47
C GLU A 239 -13.74 7.08 -8.42
N ALA A 240 -14.04 7.60 -7.23
CA ALA A 240 -15.03 8.67 -7.06
C ALA A 240 -14.55 9.99 -7.69
N ILE A 241 -13.24 10.19 -7.89
CA ILE A 241 -12.69 11.39 -8.53
C ILE A 241 -13.14 11.52 -9.99
N HIS A 242 -13.35 10.41 -10.69
CA HIS A 242 -13.84 10.46 -12.08
C HIS A 242 -15.31 10.91 -12.18
N SER A 243 -16.04 10.89 -11.06
CA SER A 243 -17.47 11.25 -11.02
C SER A 243 -17.74 12.69 -10.58
N ILE A 244 -16.73 13.42 -10.11
CA ILE A 244 -16.90 14.80 -9.64
C ILE A 244 -16.71 15.83 -10.77
N PRO A 245 -17.34 17.02 -10.69
CA PRO A 245 -17.11 18.09 -11.65
C PRO A 245 -15.64 18.49 -11.71
N LEU A 246 -15.16 18.76 -12.93
CA LEU A 246 -13.77 19.17 -13.22
C LEU A 246 -12.75 18.12 -12.76
N SER A 247 -13.10 16.84 -12.90
CA SER A 247 -12.30 15.68 -12.50
C SER A 247 -10.87 15.73 -13.03
N ASP A 248 -10.68 16.11 -14.30
CA ASP A 248 -9.36 16.07 -14.95
C ASP A 248 -8.41 17.11 -14.34
N SER A 249 -8.90 18.34 -14.13
CA SER A 249 -8.13 19.40 -13.48
C SER A 249 -7.81 19.06 -12.02
N LYS A 250 -8.76 18.48 -11.29
CA LYS A 250 -8.57 18.05 -9.90
C LYS A 250 -7.60 16.88 -9.80
N ALA A 251 -7.70 15.89 -10.68
CA ALA A 251 -6.79 14.76 -10.74
C ALA A 251 -5.35 15.21 -11.01
N LEU A 252 -5.15 16.13 -11.95
CA LEU A 252 -3.83 16.72 -12.22
C LEU A 252 -3.26 17.42 -10.98
N LEU A 253 -4.07 18.26 -10.31
CA LEU A 253 -3.63 18.94 -9.10
C LEU A 253 -3.31 17.96 -7.96
N LEU A 254 -4.07 16.88 -7.82
CA LEU A 254 -3.81 15.83 -6.82
C LEU A 254 -2.51 15.06 -7.11
N GLU A 255 -2.24 14.76 -8.38
CA GLU A 255 -1.01 14.11 -8.83
C GLU A 255 0.22 14.97 -8.53
N GLU A 256 0.19 16.25 -8.93
CA GLU A 256 1.27 17.21 -8.70
C GLU A 256 1.54 17.44 -7.20
N GLN A 257 0.50 17.41 -6.36
CA GLN A 257 0.64 17.53 -4.91
C GLN A 257 1.14 16.25 -4.23
N LYS A 258 1.21 15.13 -4.95
CA LYS A 258 1.38 13.77 -4.39
C LYS A 258 0.37 13.52 -3.26
N ALA A 259 -0.88 13.86 -3.54
CA ALA A 259 -1.94 13.90 -2.56
C ALA A 259 -2.16 12.53 -1.89
N GLN A 260 -2.29 12.54 -0.56
CA GLN A 260 -2.68 11.37 0.21
C GLN A 260 -4.20 11.37 0.35
N LEU A 261 -4.87 10.42 -0.31
CA LEU A 261 -6.33 10.24 -0.26
C LEU A 261 -6.78 9.33 0.88
N ARG A 262 -5.84 8.83 1.69
CA ARG A 262 -6.06 7.97 2.84
C ARG A 262 -5.33 8.56 4.03
N CYS A 263 -5.95 8.51 5.20
CA CYS A 263 -5.29 8.75 6.47
C CYS A 263 -5.60 7.62 7.46
N LEU A 264 -4.62 7.35 8.33
CA LEU A 264 -4.72 6.40 9.42
C LEU A 264 -4.72 7.18 10.72
N LEU A 265 -5.74 6.97 11.55
CA LEU A 265 -5.86 7.61 12.85
C LEU A 265 -5.70 6.55 13.93
N PRO A 266 -4.51 6.44 14.56
CA PRO A 266 -4.28 5.49 15.65
C PRO A 266 -5.31 5.68 16.76
N LYS A 267 -5.75 4.58 17.37
CA LYS A 267 -6.73 4.59 18.47
C LYS A 267 -6.30 5.54 19.60
N SER A 268 -5.01 5.59 19.91
CA SER A 268 -4.43 6.50 20.92
C SER A 268 -4.66 7.98 20.61
N LEU A 269 -4.68 8.35 19.32
CA LEU A 269 -4.93 9.72 18.89
C LEU A 269 -6.41 10.12 19.06
N LEU A 270 -7.31 9.13 19.05
CA LEU A 270 -8.76 9.31 19.13
C LEU A 270 -9.30 9.27 20.57
N GLU A 271 -8.46 9.01 21.57
CA GLU A 271 -8.87 8.94 23.00
C GLU A 271 -9.54 10.23 23.51
N HIS A 272 -9.27 11.36 22.87
CA HIS A 272 -9.84 12.66 23.22
C HIS A 272 -10.76 13.22 22.11
N GLY A 273 -11.24 12.35 21.22
CA GLY A 273 -12.06 12.72 20.06
C GLY A 273 -11.22 13.25 18.90
N PHE A 274 -11.83 14.07 18.04
CA PHE A 274 -11.17 14.61 16.83
C PHE A 274 -10.25 15.81 17.10
N PHE A 275 -10.00 16.12 18.38
CA PHE A 275 -9.09 17.17 18.80
C PHE A 275 -7.90 16.56 19.53
N ALA A 276 -6.69 16.95 19.15
CA ALA A 276 -5.48 16.53 19.83
C ALA A 276 -5.50 16.94 21.31
N ALA A 277 -5.00 16.06 22.19
CA ALA A 277 -4.83 16.36 23.61
C ALA A 277 -3.96 17.62 23.77
N GLY A 278 -4.30 18.48 24.74
CA GLY A 278 -3.72 19.81 24.91
C GLY A 278 -2.18 19.88 24.80
N HIS A 279 -1.70 21.00 24.26
CA HIS A 279 -0.28 21.35 24.21
C HIS A 279 0.43 21.08 25.55
N PRO A 280 1.67 20.55 25.54
CA PRO A 280 2.57 20.74 26.67
C PRO A 280 2.69 22.25 26.89
N LYS A 281 2.31 22.73 28.08
CA LYS A 281 2.74 24.05 28.53
C LYS A 281 4.26 24.06 28.54
N ASP A 282 4.85 25.05 27.86
CA ASP A 282 6.24 25.47 27.88
C ASP A 282 7.20 24.61 28.73
N GLY A 283 8.08 23.86 28.05
CA GLY A 283 9.20 23.22 28.70
C GLY A 283 9.93 22.23 27.80
N ASN A 284 11.02 22.72 27.20
CA ASN A 284 12.03 22.01 26.41
C ASN A 284 11.73 21.70 24.93
N ASN A 285 12.53 22.40 24.12
CA ASN A 285 12.91 22.13 22.74
C ASN A 285 13.13 20.64 22.45
N ASP A 286 12.52 20.17 21.36
CA ASP A 286 13.20 19.41 20.29
C ASP A 286 12.27 19.13 19.08
N ASN A 287 10.94 19.33 19.21
CA ASN A 287 9.97 19.19 18.10
C ASN A 287 9.70 20.50 17.32
N LYS A 288 10.62 21.46 17.35
CA LYS A 288 10.48 22.73 16.62
C LYS A 288 10.70 22.60 15.11
N LEU A 289 11.17 21.44 14.63
CA LEU A 289 11.59 21.22 13.24
C LEU A 289 10.44 20.93 12.26
N GLU A 290 9.29 20.41 12.70
CA GLU A 290 8.13 20.21 11.80
C GLU A 290 7.12 21.36 11.83
N VAL A 291 6.94 22.00 12.99
CA VAL A 291 5.99 23.12 13.14
C VAL A 291 6.39 24.33 12.28
N ASP A 292 7.70 24.53 12.03
CA ASP A 292 8.22 25.63 11.21
C ASP A 292 8.04 25.41 9.68
N ARG A 293 7.70 24.20 9.20
CA ARG A 293 7.45 23.96 7.76
C ARG A 293 6.02 24.28 7.33
N ILE A 294 5.05 24.20 8.25
CA ILE A 294 3.63 24.47 7.97
C ILE A 294 3.38 25.99 7.84
N SER A 295 4.28 26.82 8.38
CA SER A 295 4.18 28.29 8.39
C SER A 295 4.36 28.99 7.03
N SER A 296 4.62 28.28 5.92
CA SER A 296 4.97 28.93 4.64
C SER A 296 3.94 28.77 3.51
N PHE A 297 2.73 28.25 3.76
CA PHE A 297 1.75 28.02 2.68
C PHE A 297 1.02 29.29 2.18
N SER A 298 1.14 30.44 2.84
CA SER A 298 0.53 31.67 2.32
C SER A 298 1.47 32.36 1.34
N TRP A 299 1.03 32.46 0.09
CA TRP A 299 1.73 33.18 -0.97
C TRP A 299 1.63 34.69 -0.84
N SER A 300 0.47 35.20 -0.41
CA SER A 300 0.28 36.64 -0.20
C SER A 300 0.84 37.15 1.13
N GLY A 301 1.14 36.25 2.07
CA GLY A 301 1.42 36.56 3.47
C GLY A 301 0.21 37.15 4.22
N GLN A 302 -0.95 37.27 3.57
CA GLN A 302 -2.17 37.85 4.14
C GLN A 302 -3.08 36.78 4.73
N ARG A 303 -3.03 35.55 4.20
CA ARG A 303 -3.86 34.45 4.67
C ARG A 303 -3.31 33.89 5.97
N ARG A 304 -4.07 34.09 7.06
CA ARG A 304 -3.72 33.56 8.39
C ARG A 304 -4.14 32.10 8.50
N MET A 305 -3.30 31.30 9.14
CA MET A 305 -3.64 29.91 9.46
C MET A 305 -4.81 29.85 10.45
N PRO A 306 -5.85 29.03 10.20
CA PRO A 306 -6.96 28.87 11.14
C PRO A 306 -6.46 28.34 12.48
N SER A 307 -6.96 28.90 13.59
CA SER A 307 -6.54 28.53 14.94
C SER A 307 -6.86 27.08 15.35
N TYR A 308 -7.69 26.38 14.57
CA TYR A 308 -8.04 24.97 14.79
C TYR A 308 -7.16 24.00 14.02
N LEU A 309 -6.36 24.45 13.04
CA LEU A 309 -5.64 23.55 12.14
C LEU A 309 -4.72 22.59 12.92
N ASN A 310 -3.95 23.13 13.86
CA ASN A 310 -3.06 22.36 14.72
C ASN A 310 -3.77 21.63 15.87
N LYS A 311 -5.10 21.71 15.93
CA LYS A 311 -5.90 21.06 16.96
C LYS A 311 -6.58 19.81 16.44
N LEU A 312 -6.71 19.63 15.12
CA LEU A 312 -7.36 18.47 14.55
C LEU A 312 -6.43 17.26 14.54
N VAL A 313 -7.00 16.07 14.67
CA VAL A 313 -6.26 14.79 14.55
C VAL A 313 -5.96 14.40 13.09
N PHE A 314 -6.58 15.07 12.13
CA PHE A 314 -6.45 14.75 10.70
C PHE A 314 -5.17 15.34 10.12
N PRO A 315 -4.36 14.55 9.38
CA PRO A 315 -3.14 15.03 8.75
C PRO A 315 -3.41 16.16 7.74
N GLU A 316 -2.50 17.13 7.70
CA GLU A 316 -2.63 18.29 6.81
C GLU A 316 -2.62 17.89 5.32
N ASN A 317 -1.78 16.93 4.93
CA ASN A 317 -1.74 16.40 3.56
C ASN A 317 -3.09 15.84 3.10
N PHE A 318 -3.78 15.13 4.00
CA PHE A 318 -5.12 14.60 3.72
C PHE A 318 -6.14 15.72 3.59
N LEU A 319 -6.14 16.69 4.51
CA LEU A 319 -7.03 17.86 4.41
C LEU A 319 -6.77 18.68 3.14
N THR A 320 -5.52 18.82 2.71
CA THR A 320 -5.14 19.52 1.47
C THR A 320 -5.61 18.76 0.23
N ALA A 321 -5.58 17.43 0.24
CA ALA A 321 -6.22 16.63 -0.80
C ALA A 321 -7.73 16.87 -0.85
N LEU A 322 -8.40 16.88 0.31
CA LEU A 322 -9.84 17.18 0.40
C LEU A 322 -10.18 18.60 -0.09
N ARG A 323 -9.32 19.60 0.17
CA ARG A 323 -9.49 20.96 -0.41
C ARG A 323 -9.49 20.92 -1.93
N THR A 324 -8.55 20.19 -2.52
CA THR A 324 -8.45 20.04 -3.97
C THR A 324 -9.71 19.37 -4.54
N ILE A 325 -10.24 18.35 -3.86
CA ILE A 325 -11.47 17.66 -4.27
C ILE A 325 -12.70 18.57 -4.18
N ALA A 326 -12.82 19.34 -3.09
CA ALA A 326 -13.95 20.24 -2.86
C ALA A 326 -13.92 21.52 -3.71
N MET A 327 -12.82 21.78 -4.42
CA MET A 327 -12.58 23.01 -5.15
C MET A 327 -13.68 23.30 -6.19
N GLN A 328 -14.11 24.55 -6.24
CA GLN A 328 -15.06 25.07 -7.22
C GLN A 328 -14.36 25.57 -8.49
N GLU A 329 -15.13 25.81 -9.56
CA GLU A 329 -14.59 26.23 -10.86
C GLU A 329 -13.80 27.56 -10.79
N ASP A 330 -14.29 28.52 -10.02
CA ASP A 330 -13.61 29.81 -9.85
C ASP A 330 -12.33 29.67 -9.02
N GLU A 331 -12.29 28.75 -8.07
CA GLU A 331 -11.10 28.43 -7.27
C GLU A 331 -10.04 27.72 -8.13
N ILE A 332 -10.43 26.75 -8.99
CA ILE A 332 -9.52 26.10 -9.94
C ILE A 332 -8.91 27.14 -10.88
N SER A 333 -9.72 28.05 -11.42
CA SER A 333 -9.25 29.12 -12.30
C SER A 333 -8.23 30.03 -11.61
N LYS A 334 -8.43 30.36 -10.33
CA LYS A 334 -7.47 31.14 -9.53
C LYS A 334 -6.18 30.37 -9.27
N VAL A 335 -6.27 29.07 -8.95
CA VAL A 335 -5.09 28.21 -8.77
C VAL A 335 -4.25 28.19 -10.04
N SER A 336 -4.88 27.98 -11.20
CA SER A 336 -4.19 28.02 -12.50
C SER A 336 -3.52 29.37 -12.74
N SER A 337 -4.22 30.49 -12.50
CA SER A 337 -3.66 31.83 -12.67
C SER A 337 -2.43 32.09 -11.80
N LEU A 338 -2.44 31.62 -10.55
CA LEU A 338 -1.30 31.81 -9.65
C LEU A 338 -0.11 30.91 -10.02
N LEU A 339 -0.38 29.68 -10.48
CA LEU A 339 0.66 28.79 -10.97
C LEU A 339 1.29 29.31 -12.27
N GLU A 340 0.50 29.91 -13.16
CA GLU A 340 1.01 30.58 -14.37
C GLU A 340 1.93 31.76 -14.06
N GLU A 341 1.64 32.54 -13.01
CA GLU A 341 2.49 33.65 -12.56
C GLU A 341 3.88 33.17 -12.12
N LEU A 342 3.95 32.00 -11.48
CA LEU A 342 5.22 31.44 -10.96
C LEU A 342 6.03 30.72 -12.02
N VAL A 343 5.34 30.02 -12.92
CA VAL A 343 5.95 29.09 -13.87
C VAL A 343 6.20 29.74 -15.23
N GLY A 344 5.71 30.97 -15.44
CA GLY A 344 5.77 31.69 -16.70
C GLY A 344 4.61 31.30 -17.62
N SER A 345 4.09 32.27 -18.36
CA SER A 345 2.99 32.05 -19.32
C SER A 345 3.42 31.04 -20.39
N GLY A 346 2.86 29.83 -20.36
CA GLY A 346 3.17 28.76 -21.32
C GLY A 346 3.90 27.54 -20.75
N GLY A 347 4.09 27.44 -19.42
CA GLY A 347 4.65 26.23 -18.80
C GLY A 347 6.16 26.08 -19.01
N GLU A 348 6.92 27.17 -18.84
CA GLU A 348 8.38 27.17 -19.02
C GLU A 348 9.09 26.23 -18.03
N ARG A 349 8.42 25.89 -16.94
CA ARG A 349 8.83 24.96 -15.88
C ARG A 349 7.62 24.12 -15.44
N GLN A 350 7.81 23.08 -14.64
CA GLN A 350 6.70 22.46 -13.88
C GLN A 350 6.68 22.99 -12.45
N PRO A 351 5.50 23.32 -11.89
CA PRO A 351 5.40 23.73 -10.49
C PRO A 351 5.85 22.58 -9.57
N SER A 352 6.48 22.93 -8.46
CA SER A 352 6.78 21.96 -7.40
C SER A 352 5.52 21.61 -6.61
N ASP A 353 5.54 20.45 -5.94
CA ASP A 353 4.46 20.00 -5.07
C ASP A 353 4.12 21.02 -3.97
N ALA A 354 5.13 21.69 -3.42
CA ALA A 354 4.96 22.76 -2.43
C ALA A 354 4.28 24.01 -3.02
N GLU A 355 4.60 24.39 -4.25
CA GLU A 355 3.96 25.51 -4.96
C GLU A 355 2.49 25.18 -5.22
N VAL A 356 2.17 23.98 -5.70
CA VAL A 356 0.76 23.59 -5.93
C VAL A 356 -0.02 23.57 -4.62
N ARG A 357 0.53 23.01 -3.53
CA ARG A 357 -0.12 23.02 -2.20
C ARG A 357 -0.36 24.45 -1.71
N ALA A 358 0.59 25.36 -1.89
CA ALA A 358 0.45 26.76 -1.51
C ALA A 358 -0.62 27.49 -2.37
N ALA A 359 -0.70 27.19 -3.66
CA ALA A 359 -1.75 27.70 -4.55
C ALA A 359 -3.15 27.31 -4.08
N VAL A 360 -3.34 26.01 -3.83
CA VAL A 360 -4.59 25.45 -3.33
C VAL A 360 -4.92 26.07 -1.97
N TRP A 361 -3.94 26.19 -1.09
CA TRP A 361 -4.12 26.84 0.20
C TRP A 361 -4.54 28.30 0.05
N GLU A 362 -3.89 29.10 -0.78
CA GLU A 362 -4.20 30.52 -0.91
C GLU A 362 -5.62 30.76 -1.43
N THR A 363 -6.10 29.90 -2.31
CA THR A 363 -7.39 30.04 -3.02
C THR A 363 -8.57 29.41 -2.29
N CYS A 364 -8.39 28.23 -1.69
CA CYS A 364 -9.48 27.39 -1.23
C CYS A 364 -9.73 27.52 0.27
N GLY A 365 -10.99 27.74 0.67
CA GLY A 365 -11.42 27.67 2.07
C GLY A 365 -11.44 26.24 2.62
N ASP A 366 -11.55 26.12 3.95
CA ASP A 366 -11.65 24.79 4.60
C ASP A 366 -13.07 24.23 4.63
N SER A 367 -14.10 25.04 4.36
CA SER A 367 -15.50 24.62 4.52
C SER A 367 -15.86 23.41 3.66
N GLY A 368 -15.42 23.39 2.40
CA GLY A 368 -15.69 22.26 1.49
C GLY A 368 -14.95 21.00 1.92
N ALA A 369 -13.66 21.14 2.28
CA ALA A 369 -12.84 20.01 2.74
C ALA A 369 -13.38 19.40 4.05
N LEU A 370 -13.80 20.24 5.00
CA LEU A 370 -14.39 19.80 6.26
C LEU A 370 -15.77 19.17 6.05
N GLN A 371 -16.57 19.66 5.10
CA GLN A 371 -17.84 19.02 4.75
C GLN A 371 -17.58 17.62 4.15
N LEU A 372 -16.65 17.50 3.20
CA LEU A 372 -16.27 16.19 2.66
C LEU A 372 -15.77 15.25 3.74
N LEU A 373 -14.98 15.74 4.70
CA LEU A 373 -14.53 14.94 5.84
C LEU A 373 -15.71 14.44 6.69
N VAL A 374 -16.70 15.29 6.96
CA VAL A 374 -17.93 14.89 7.67
C VAL A 374 -18.69 13.84 6.87
N ASP A 375 -18.82 14.02 5.55
CA ASP A 375 -19.51 13.08 4.68
C ASP A 375 -18.79 11.71 4.67
N LEU A 376 -17.45 11.69 4.65
CA LEU A 376 -16.64 10.47 4.75
C LEU A 376 -16.83 9.76 6.10
N LEU A 377 -16.92 10.52 7.20
CA LEU A 377 -17.14 9.96 8.54
C LEU A 377 -18.59 9.48 8.76
N GLN A 378 -19.55 9.99 7.98
CA GLN A 378 -20.97 9.64 8.06
C GLN A 378 -21.40 8.61 7.00
N ALA A 379 -20.54 8.32 6.02
CA ALA A 379 -20.80 7.32 5.00
C ALA A 379 -21.11 5.97 5.68
N LYS A 380 -22.33 5.49 5.46
CA LYS A 380 -22.86 4.21 5.95
C LYS A 380 -22.92 3.17 4.83
#